data_AF-A0A6P5XK84-F1
#
_entry.id   AF-A0A6P5XK84-F1
#
_cell.length_a   1.000
_cell.length_b   1.000
_cell.length_c   1.000
_cell.angle_alpha   90.00
_cell.angle_beta   90.00
_cell.angle_gamma   90.00
#
_symmetry.space_group_name_H-M   'P 1'
#
loop_
_entity.id
_entity.type
_entity.pdbx_description
1 polymer ?
#
loop_
_entity_poly.entity_id
_entity_poly.type
_entity_poly.pdbx_seq_one_letter_code
_entity_poly.pdbx_strand_id
1 'polypeptide(L)'
;MWYELASDESYFRHGDFGRALEKFIAVEKHYADITEDQFDFHSYCLRKMAPRAYVGKLKFKDWLHSHAYFHKVAAGAISSFNRDCGN
;
A
#
# COMPACT_ATOMS: atom_id res chain seq x y z
N MET A 1 7.18 1.87 1.65
CA MET A 1 6.40 2.55 0.59
C MET A 1 7.23 3.46 -0.32
N TRP A 2 7.67 4.67 0.07
CA TRP A 2 8.32 5.59 -0.90
C TRP A 2 9.53 4.98 -1.64
N TYR A 3 10.36 4.20 -0.94
CA TYR A 3 11.52 3.52 -1.53
C TYR A 3 11.10 2.42 -2.52
N GLU A 4 10.07 1.65 -2.17
CA GLU A 4 9.51 0.62 -3.05
C GLU A 4 9.00 1.26 -4.34
N LEU A 5 8.32 2.42 -4.23
CA LEU A 5 7.86 3.20 -5.38
C LEU A 5 8.98 3.64 -6.31
N ALA A 6 10.01 4.27 -5.74
CA ALA A 6 11.15 4.72 -6.53
C ALA A 6 11.91 3.54 -7.16
N SER A 7 11.97 2.40 -6.45
CA SER A 7 12.60 1.18 -6.94
C SER A 7 11.81 0.54 -8.08
N ASP A 8 10.47 0.46 -7.99
CA ASP A 8 9.65 -0.11 -9.07
C ASP A 8 9.68 0.75 -10.32
N GLU A 9 9.60 2.08 -10.20
CA GLU A 9 9.70 2.98 -11.35
C GLU A 9 11.06 2.81 -12.04
N SER A 10 12.11 2.52 -11.27
CA SER A 10 13.43 2.20 -11.81
C SER A 10 13.40 0.87 -12.58
N TYR A 11 12.91 -0.22 -11.99
CA TYR A 11 12.84 -1.53 -12.65
C TYR A 11 11.97 -1.51 -13.91
N PHE A 12 10.83 -0.80 -13.85
CA PHE A 12 9.94 -0.60 -14.98
C PHE A 12 10.62 0.12 -16.15
N ARG A 13 11.46 1.14 -15.87
CA ARG A 13 12.25 1.83 -16.91
C ARG A 13 13.33 0.93 -17.53
N HIS A 14 13.86 -0.04 -16.78
CA HIS A 14 14.84 -0.99 -17.29
C HIS A 14 14.22 -2.18 -18.03
N GLY A 15 12.89 -2.29 -18.07
CA GLY A 15 12.18 -3.41 -18.69
C GLY A 15 12.15 -4.69 -17.85
N ASP A 16 12.59 -4.63 -16.59
CA ASP A 16 12.54 -5.76 -15.65
C ASP A 16 11.16 -5.77 -14.96
N PHE A 17 10.14 -6.16 -15.73
CA PHE A 17 8.74 -6.10 -15.29
C PHE A 17 8.42 -7.09 -14.16
N GLY A 18 9.10 -8.23 -14.11
CA GLY A 18 8.94 -9.21 -13.04
C GLY A 18 9.35 -8.67 -11.67
N ARG A 19 10.53 -8.01 -11.58
CA ARG A 19 10.95 -7.36 -10.34
C ARG A 19 10.12 -6.13 -9.99
N ALA A 20 9.66 -5.38 -10.99
CA ALA A 20 8.72 -4.28 -10.74
C ALA A 20 7.43 -4.80 -10.09
N LEU A 21 6.86 -5.89 -10.61
CA LEU A 21 5.64 -6.52 -10.08
C LEU A 21 5.79 -6.99 -8.63
N GLU A 22 6.92 -7.62 -8.30
CA GLU A 22 7.22 -8.05 -6.93
C GLU A 22 7.18 -6.87 -5.94
N LYS A 23 7.73 -5.72 -6.34
CA LYS A 23 7.71 -4.51 -5.50
C LYS A 23 6.31 -3.91 -5.36
N PHE A 24 5.49 -3.95 -6.40
CA PHE A 24 4.09 -3.52 -6.30
C PHE A 24 3.27 -4.39 -5.35
N ILE A 25 3.49 -5.72 -5.36
CA ILE A 25 2.82 -6.64 -4.43
C ILE A 25 3.25 -6.38 -2.98
N ALA A 26 4.52 -6.05 -2.74
CA ALA A 26 4.99 -5.71 -1.39
C ALA A 26 4.25 -4.49 -0.81
N VAL A 27 3.91 -3.49 -1.64
CA VAL A 27 3.11 -2.34 -1.22
C VAL A 27 1.68 -2.73 -0.84
N GLU A 28 1.06 -3.64 -1.60
CA GLU A 28 -0.28 -4.17 -1.31
C GLU A 28 -0.29 -4.94 0.02
N LYS A 29 0.76 -5.71 0.29
CA LYS A 29 0.94 -6.38 1.58
C LYS A 29 1.00 -5.40 2.75
N HIS A 30 1.79 -4.33 2.66
CA HIS A 30 1.84 -3.31 3.72
C HIS A 30 0.46 -2.68 3.98
N TYR A 31 -0.38 -2.59 2.95
CA TYR A 31 -1.74 -2.09 3.09
C TYR A 31 -2.65 -3.06 3.85
N ALA A 32 -2.55 -4.34 3.52
CA ALA A 32 -3.27 -5.40 4.23
C ALA A 32 -2.89 -5.41 5.71
N ASP A 33 -1.59 -5.32 6.03
CA ASP A 33 -1.09 -5.28 7.41
C ASP A 33 -1.67 -4.08 8.19
N ILE A 34 -1.68 -2.87 7.61
CA ILE A 34 -2.27 -1.67 8.25
C ILE A 34 -3.79 -1.85 8.50
N THR A 35 -4.46 -2.55 7.59
CA THR A 35 -5.90 -2.84 7.70
C THR A 35 -6.16 -3.86 8.80
N GLU A 36 -5.37 -4.91 8.89
CA GLU A 36 -5.47 -5.93 9.94
C GLU A 36 -5.19 -5.33 11.32
N ASP A 37 -4.18 -4.48 11.44
CA ASP A 37 -3.86 -3.73 12.67
C ASP A 37 -5.05 -2.89 13.18
N GLN A 38 -6.01 -2.49 12.34
CA GLN A 38 -7.21 -1.79 12.80
C GLN A 38 -8.10 -2.64 13.67
N PHE A 39 -8.23 -3.93 13.34
CA PHE A 39 -9.10 -4.84 14.04
C PHE A 39 -8.74 -4.92 15.53
N ASP A 40 -7.46 -5.12 15.82
CA ASP A 40 -6.94 -5.17 17.18
C ASP A 40 -7.00 -3.81 17.89
N PHE A 41 -6.84 -2.72 17.14
CA PHE A 41 -6.86 -1.37 17.70
C PHE A 41 -8.24 -0.94 18.20
N HIS A 42 -9.32 -1.44 17.59
CA HIS A 42 -10.69 -1.21 18.06
C HIS A 42 -10.85 -1.64 19.53
N SER A 43 -10.57 -2.90 19.80
CA SER A 43 -10.69 -3.47 21.15
C SER A 43 -9.65 -2.89 22.11
N TYR A 44 -8.43 -2.65 21.64
CA TYR A 44 -7.37 -2.07 22.45
C TYR A 44 -7.72 -0.66 22.97
N CYS A 45 -8.17 0.24 22.09
CA CYS A 45 -8.47 1.62 22.46
C CYS A 45 -9.66 1.73 23.41
N LEU A 46 -10.67 0.89 23.24
CA LEU A 46 -11.82 0.83 24.15
C LEU A 46 -11.37 0.36 25.54
N ARG A 47 -10.57 -0.71 25.62
CA ARG A 47 -10.04 -1.25 26.88
C ARG A 47 -9.09 -0.29 27.60
N LYS A 48 -8.25 0.43 26.87
CA LYS A 48 -7.29 1.40 27.43
C LYS A 48 -7.86 2.80 27.59
N MET A 49 -9.16 2.99 27.34
CA MET A 49 -9.84 4.28 27.44
C MET A 49 -9.10 5.40 26.68
N ALA A 50 -8.70 5.10 25.43
CA ALA A 50 -7.96 6.02 24.56
C ALA A 50 -8.78 6.48 23.33
N PRO A 51 -9.97 7.10 23.50
CA PRO A 51 -10.88 7.41 22.40
C PRO A 51 -10.33 8.48 21.44
N ARG A 52 -9.46 9.39 21.93
CA ARG A 52 -8.81 10.40 21.07
C ARG A 52 -7.89 9.75 20.04
N ALA A 53 -7.07 8.79 20.47
CA ALA A 53 -6.19 8.03 19.58
C ALA A 53 -7.01 7.16 18.61
N TYR A 54 -8.12 6.59 19.09
CA TYR A 54 -9.04 5.81 18.27
C TYR A 54 -9.63 6.62 17.11
N VAL A 55 -10.22 7.79 17.40
CA VAL A 55 -10.76 8.69 16.36
C VAL A 55 -9.66 9.18 15.42
N GLY A 56 -8.44 9.42 15.93
CA GLY A 56 -7.28 9.73 15.11
C GLY A 56 -6.96 8.64 14.09
N LYS A 57 -6.95 7.36 14.51
CA LYS A 57 -6.74 6.22 13.62
C LYS A 57 -7.84 6.08 12.57
N LEU A 58 -9.11 6.29 12.96
CA LEU A 58 -10.23 6.26 12.02
C LEU A 58 -10.08 7.33 10.91
N LYS A 59 -9.74 8.56 11.28
CA LYS A 59 -9.49 9.64 10.30
C LYS A 59 -8.28 9.36 9.42
N PHE A 60 -7.22 8.76 9.99
CA PHE A 60 -6.04 8.35 9.22
C PHE A 60 -6.41 7.33 8.13
N LYS A 61 -7.30 6.38 8.41
CA LYS A 61 -7.78 5.41 7.42
C LYS A 61 -8.44 6.08 6.22
N ASP A 62 -9.37 6.99 6.50
CA ASP A 62 -10.12 7.68 5.44
C ASP A 62 -9.17 8.47 4.52
N TRP A 63 -8.08 8.99 5.10
CA TRP A 63 -7.01 9.64 4.33
C TRP A 63 -6.08 8.65 3.60
N LEU A 64 -5.74 7.51 4.21
CA LEU A 64 -4.83 6.51 3.63
C LEU A 64 -5.36 5.93 2.31
N HIS A 65 -6.67 5.67 2.22
CA HIS A 65 -7.32 5.22 0.97
C HIS A 65 -7.32 6.28 -0.13
N SER A 66 -7.23 7.57 0.23
CA SER A 66 -7.20 8.68 -0.73
C SER A 66 -5.81 8.99 -1.27
N HIS A 67 -4.78 8.30 -0.77
CA HIS A 67 -3.41 8.64 -1.09
C HIS A 67 -3.08 8.29 -2.54
N ALA A 68 -2.65 9.30 -3.31
CA ALA A 68 -2.23 9.18 -4.71
C ALA A 68 -1.15 8.10 -4.94
N TYR A 69 -0.44 7.76 -3.88
CA TYR A 69 0.52 6.67 -3.81
C TYR A 69 -0.09 5.31 -4.23
N PHE A 70 -1.27 4.95 -3.70
CA PHE A 70 -1.91 3.67 -4.03
C PHE A 70 -2.38 3.61 -5.48
N HIS A 71 -2.93 4.71 -5.99
CA HIS A 71 -3.32 4.81 -7.39
C HIS A 71 -2.13 4.62 -8.33
N LYS A 72 -0.97 5.20 -7.99
CA LYS A 72 0.26 5.04 -8.80
C LYS A 72 0.77 3.60 -8.79
N VAL A 73 0.80 2.97 -7.62
CA VAL A 73 1.24 1.57 -7.46
C VAL A 73 0.33 0.61 -8.23
N ALA A 74 -0.99 0.77 -8.09
CA ALA A 74 -1.95 -0.06 -8.82
C ALA A 74 -1.84 0.12 -10.35
N ALA A 75 -1.72 1.36 -10.83
CA ALA A 75 -1.53 1.64 -12.25
C ALA A 75 -0.20 1.09 -12.79
N GLY A 76 0.88 1.19 -11.99
CA GLY A 76 2.20 0.64 -12.30
C GLY A 76 2.20 -0.89 -12.39
N ALA A 77 1.53 -1.57 -11.45
CA ALA A 77 1.37 -3.03 -11.46
C ALA A 77 0.64 -3.52 -12.71
N ILE A 78 -0.50 -2.92 -13.04
CA ILE A 78 -1.29 -3.26 -14.25
C ILE A 78 -0.46 -3.03 -15.52
N SER A 79 0.24 -1.90 -15.59
CA SER A 79 1.09 -1.57 -16.74
C SER A 79 2.26 -2.55 -16.89
N SER A 80 2.85 -3.00 -15.79
CA SER A 80 3.95 -3.97 -15.77
C SER A 80 3.47 -5.34 -16.22
N PHE A 81 2.35 -5.82 -15.68
CA PHE A 81 1.74 -7.09 -16.05
C PHE A 81 1.38 -7.16 -17.54
N ASN A 82 0.73 -6.12 -18.08
CA ASN A 82 0.36 -6.07 -19.49
C ASN A 82 1.58 -6.08 -20.43
N ARG A 83 2.72 -5.52 -20.00
CA ARG A 83 3.97 -5.53 -20.78
C ARG A 83 4.71 -6.86 -20.68
N ASP A 84 4.61 -7.55 -19.55
CA ASP A 84 5.20 -8.87 -19.34
C ASP A 84 4.47 -9.96 -20.17
N CYS A 85 3.14 -9.91 -20.23
CA CYS A 85 2.33 -10.86 -21.03
C CYS A 85 2.26 -10.54 -22.54
N GLY A 86 2.75 -9.37 -22.96
CA GLY A 86 2.68 -8.89 -24.35
C GLY A 86 3.93 -9.17 -25.19
N ASN A 87 4.97 -9.76 -24.59
CA ASN A 87 6.17 -10.28 -25.26
C ASN A 87 6.14 -11.81 -25.29
#